data_AF-A0A7L3UUJ2-F1
#
_entry.id   AF-A0A7L3UUJ2-F1
#
_cell.length_a   1.000
_cell.length_b   1.000
_cell.length_c   1.000
_cell.angle_alpha   90.00
_cell.angle_beta   90.00
_cell.angle_gamma   90.00
#
_symmetry.space_group_name_H-M   'P 1'
#
loop_
_entity.id
_entity.type
_entity.pdbx_description
1 polymer ?
#
loop_
_entity_poly.entity_id
_entity_poly.type
_entity_poly.pdbx_seq_one_letter_code
_entity_poly.pdbx_strand_id
1 'polypeptide(L)'
;EGRVEVYHGGQWGTVCDDQWDDADAEVVCRQLGLGGVAKAWSQAYFGEGSGPVLLDEVRCTGNELSIEQCPKSPWREHNCGHKEDAGVSCTPLTGTPVINHHRKKQDKGRVHSSAKNFSNGALRLAGGKGSHEGRLEVYHAGQWGTVCDDGWTELNTQVVCWQLGFK
;
A
#
# COMPACT_ATOMS: atom_id res chain seq x y z
N GLU A 1 -8.12 -5.14 -2.31
CA GLU A 1 -9.29 -5.12 -1.41
C GLU A 1 -9.62 -6.53 -0.97
N GLY A 2 -10.34 -6.68 0.13
CA GLY A 2 -10.73 -7.98 0.67
C GLY A 2 -11.05 -7.94 2.17
N ARG A 3 -11.46 -9.09 2.71
CA ARG A 3 -11.59 -9.32 4.16
C ARG A 3 -10.22 -9.20 4.82
N VAL A 4 -10.18 -8.61 6.01
CA VAL A 4 -8.97 -8.50 6.82
C VAL A 4 -8.81 -9.75 7.67
N GLU A 5 -7.63 -10.37 7.58
CA GLU A 5 -7.22 -11.47 8.45
C GLU A 5 -5.88 -11.13 9.08
N VAL A 6 -5.70 -11.49 10.35
CA VAL A 6 -4.49 -11.23 11.13
C VAL A 6 -3.92 -12.58 11.60
N TYR A 7 -2.58 -12.66 11.69
CA TYR A 7 -1.91 -13.84 12.21
C TYR A 7 -1.43 -13.61 13.64
N HIS A 8 -2.01 -14.30 14.61
CA HIS A 8 -1.65 -14.14 16.02
C HIS A 8 -1.66 -15.47 16.78
N GLY A 9 -0.58 -15.75 17.50
CA GLY A 9 -0.46 -16.97 18.30
C GLY A 9 -0.52 -18.26 17.46
N GLY A 10 0.12 -18.26 16.29
CA GLY A 10 0.26 -19.46 15.46
C GLY A 10 -0.87 -19.74 14.46
N GLN A 11 -1.90 -18.88 14.40
CA GLN A 11 -3.08 -19.10 13.57
C GLN A 11 -3.60 -17.81 12.95
N TRP A 12 -4.21 -17.94 11.77
CA TRP A 12 -4.96 -16.87 11.11
C TRP A 12 -6.35 -16.76 11.72
N GLY A 13 -6.92 -15.55 11.68
CA GLY A 13 -8.31 -15.31 12.01
C GLY A 13 -8.76 -13.92 11.59
N THR A 14 -10.06 -13.68 11.69
CA THR A 14 -10.72 -12.49 11.15
C THR A 14 -10.74 -11.33 12.15
N VAL A 15 -11.22 -10.18 11.69
CA VAL A 15 -11.40 -8.96 12.50
C VAL A 15 -12.89 -8.63 12.50
N CYS A 16 -13.46 -8.33 13.66
CA CYS A 16 -14.85 -7.87 13.74
C CYS A 16 -15.01 -6.44 13.23
N ASP A 17 -16.17 -6.13 12.67
CA ASP A 17 -16.52 -4.81 12.13
C ASP A 17 -17.06 -3.81 13.19
N ASP A 18 -17.18 -4.22 14.44
CA ASP A 18 -17.52 -3.32 15.55
C ASP A 18 -16.43 -2.26 15.74
N GLN A 19 -16.84 -0.98 15.67
CA GLN A 19 -15.97 0.20 15.62
C GLN A 19 -15.04 0.31 14.40
N TRP A 20 -15.13 -0.60 13.42
CA TRP A 20 -14.27 -0.64 12.25
C TRP A 20 -14.51 0.55 11.31
N ASP A 21 -13.51 1.42 11.16
CA ASP A 21 -13.60 2.65 10.38
C ASP A 21 -12.46 2.86 9.37
N ASP A 22 -12.55 3.96 8.60
CA ASP A 22 -11.58 4.27 7.56
C ASP A 22 -10.17 4.54 8.11
N ALA A 23 -10.01 4.91 9.39
CA ALA A 23 -8.69 5.05 10.02
C ALA A 23 -8.06 3.68 10.31
N ASP A 24 -8.86 2.67 10.69
CA ASP A 24 -8.39 1.29 10.78
C ASP A 24 -7.97 0.76 9.42
N ALA A 25 -8.80 1.02 8.40
CA ALA A 25 -8.50 0.65 7.02
C ALA A 25 -7.21 1.33 6.53
N GLU A 26 -6.94 2.59 6.91
CA GLU A 26 -5.71 3.29 6.57
C GLU A 26 -4.48 2.59 7.15
N VAL A 27 -4.54 2.17 8.43
CA VAL A 27 -3.45 1.41 9.06
C VAL A 27 -3.21 0.09 8.33
N VAL A 28 -4.27 -0.66 8.00
CA VAL A 28 -4.15 -1.93 7.25
C VAL A 28 -3.53 -1.71 5.88
N CYS A 29 -4.07 -0.78 5.10
CA CYS A 29 -3.58 -0.49 3.76
C CYS A 29 -2.10 -0.06 3.80
N ARG A 30 -1.75 0.85 4.72
CA ARG A 30 -0.36 1.29 4.89
C ARG A 30 0.57 0.17 5.37
N GLN A 31 0.13 -0.67 6.31
CA GLN A 31 0.88 -1.84 6.78
C GLN A 31 1.19 -2.82 5.64
N LEU A 32 0.28 -2.97 4.68
CA LEU A 32 0.45 -3.79 3.48
C LEU A 32 1.26 -3.08 2.36
N GLY A 33 1.74 -1.85 2.59
CA GLY A 33 2.45 -1.05 1.59
C GLY A 33 1.55 -0.46 0.50
N LEU A 34 0.24 -0.48 0.71
CA LEU A 34 -0.77 0.06 -0.20
C LEU A 34 -1.13 1.48 0.26
N GLY A 35 -0.58 2.49 -0.41
CA GLY A 35 -0.93 3.89 -0.17
C GLY A 35 -2.22 4.31 -0.89
N GLY A 36 -2.86 5.36 -0.41
CA GLY A 36 -3.94 6.05 -1.10
C GLY A 36 -5.17 6.27 -0.23
N VAL A 37 -6.36 6.16 -0.83
CA VAL A 37 -7.64 6.21 -0.11
C VAL A 37 -7.95 4.80 0.38
N ALA A 38 -7.98 4.64 1.70
CA ALA A 38 -8.47 3.44 2.35
C ALA A 38 -9.96 3.58 2.65
N LYS A 39 -10.70 2.48 2.55
CA LYS A 39 -12.10 2.40 2.91
C LYS A 39 -12.38 1.15 3.71
N ALA A 40 -13.04 1.30 4.84
CA ALA A 40 -13.56 0.21 5.66
C ALA A 40 -14.85 -0.37 5.07
N TRP A 41 -14.99 -1.68 5.21
CA TRP A 41 -16.18 -2.44 4.86
C TRP A 41 -16.57 -3.34 6.03
N SER A 42 -17.88 -3.46 6.25
CA SER A 42 -18.50 -4.25 7.32
C SER A 42 -19.40 -5.34 6.73
N GLN A 43 -20.04 -6.10 7.60
CA GLN A 43 -21.06 -7.10 7.32
C GLN A 43 -20.59 -8.20 6.37
N ALA A 44 -19.32 -8.63 6.53
CA ALA A 44 -18.69 -9.62 5.66
C ALA A 44 -18.86 -9.28 4.17
N TYR A 45 -18.71 -8.00 3.79
CA TYR A 45 -18.92 -7.52 2.42
C TYR A 45 -18.14 -8.33 1.37
N PHE A 46 -16.93 -8.78 1.71
CA PHE A 46 -16.07 -9.60 0.84
C PHE A 46 -16.21 -11.11 1.10
N GLY A 47 -17.27 -11.52 1.78
CA GLY A 47 -17.56 -12.87 2.21
C GLY A 47 -17.07 -13.17 3.62
N GLU A 48 -17.78 -14.09 4.27
CA GLU A 48 -17.46 -14.62 5.60
C GLU A 48 -16.10 -15.35 5.57
N GLY A 49 -15.35 -15.21 6.65
CA GLY A 49 -14.18 -16.01 6.94
C GLY A 49 -14.54 -17.32 7.63
N SER A 50 -13.52 -17.93 8.22
CA SER A 50 -13.66 -19.16 9.01
C SER A 50 -12.61 -19.20 10.10
N GLY A 51 -12.88 -19.95 11.17
CA GLY A 51 -11.95 -20.08 12.29
C GLY A 51 -12.21 -19.02 13.37
N PRO A 52 -11.18 -18.53 14.08
CA PRO A 52 -11.37 -17.56 15.14
C PRO A 52 -11.55 -16.13 14.60
N VAL A 53 -12.35 -15.32 15.29
CA VAL A 53 -12.24 -13.86 15.22
C VAL A 53 -11.18 -13.45 16.24
N LEU A 54 -10.15 -12.73 15.81
CA LEU A 54 -8.97 -12.43 16.64
C LEU A 54 -9.01 -11.03 17.25
N LEU A 55 -9.60 -10.07 16.53
CA LEU A 55 -9.67 -8.67 16.91
C LEU A 55 -11.11 -8.19 16.91
N ASP A 56 -11.40 -7.29 17.84
CA ASP A 56 -12.70 -6.64 18.03
C ASP A 56 -12.49 -5.23 18.61
N GLU A 57 -13.47 -4.35 18.40
CA GLU A 57 -13.46 -2.92 18.74
C GLU A 57 -12.13 -2.23 18.37
N VAL A 58 -11.62 -2.48 17.15
CA VAL A 58 -10.40 -1.83 16.66
C VAL A 58 -10.67 -0.35 16.45
N ARG A 59 -9.82 0.51 17.02
CA ARG A 59 -10.02 1.97 17.08
C ARG A 59 -8.71 2.71 16.84
N CYS A 60 -8.09 2.45 15.71
CA CYS A 60 -6.88 3.12 15.28
C CYS A 60 -7.07 4.65 15.21
N THR A 61 -5.98 5.37 15.39
CA THR A 61 -5.92 6.82 15.12
C THR A 61 -5.50 7.12 13.68
N GLY A 62 -5.11 6.09 12.92
CA GLY A 62 -4.60 6.18 11.54
C GLY A 62 -3.06 6.23 11.46
N ASN A 63 -2.38 6.45 12.59
CA ASN A 63 -0.93 6.67 12.65
C ASN A 63 -0.12 5.43 13.08
N GLU A 64 -0.79 4.37 13.52
CA GLU A 64 -0.18 3.15 14.02
C GLU A 64 0.62 2.44 12.93
N LEU A 65 1.77 1.84 13.25
CA LEU A 65 2.57 1.14 12.22
C LEU A 65 1.96 -0.20 11.82
N SER A 66 1.10 -0.76 12.68
CA SER A 66 0.40 -2.01 12.46
C SER A 66 -0.93 -2.01 13.20
N ILE A 67 -1.92 -2.72 12.66
CA ILE A 67 -3.24 -2.94 13.29
C ILE A 67 -3.14 -3.50 14.72
N GLU A 68 -2.08 -4.26 15.03
CA GLU A 68 -1.88 -4.80 16.38
C GLU A 68 -1.62 -3.71 17.45
N GLN A 69 -1.12 -2.54 17.03
CA GLN A 69 -0.81 -1.41 17.91
C GLN A 69 -2.03 -0.53 18.20
N CYS A 70 -3.12 -0.71 17.46
CA CYS A 70 -4.33 0.06 17.67
C CYS A 70 -4.97 -0.29 19.02
N PRO A 71 -5.61 0.70 19.68
CA PRO A 71 -6.57 0.42 20.74
C PRO A 71 -7.62 -0.58 20.23
N LYS A 72 -7.86 -1.63 21.00
CA LYS A 72 -8.75 -2.74 20.66
C LYS A 72 -9.07 -3.57 21.90
N SER A 73 -10.11 -4.39 21.82
CA SER A 73 -10.41 -5.40 22.84
C SER A 73 -9.26 -6.42 22.97
N PRO A 74 -9.14 -7.12 24.11
CA PRO A 74 -8.16 -8.20 24.25
C PRO A 74 -8.30 -9.23 23.12
N TRP A 75 -7.18 -9.85 22.74
CA TRP A 75 -7.15 -10.84 21.66
C TRP A 75 -8.16 -11.96 21.91
N ARG A 76 -8.98 -12.28 20.90
CA ARG A 76 -10.05 -13.30 20.93
C ARG A 76 -11.19 -13.01 21.90
N GLU A 77 -11.25 -11.83 22.49
CA GLU A 77 -12.38 -11.39 23.31
C GLU A 77 -13.30 -10.55 22.44
N HIS A 78 -14.40 -11.17 22.00
CA HIS A 78 -15.37 -10.58 21.08
C HIS A 78 -16.76 -11.21 21.28
N ASN A 79 -17.80 -10.54 20.81
CA ASN A 79 -19.16 -11.08 20.72
C ASN A 79 -19.62 -11.37 19.27
N CYS A 80 -18.74 -11.13 18.29
CA CYS A 80 -19.06 -11.22 16.88
C CYS A 80 -19.08 -12.64 16.30
N GLY A 81 -19.84 -12.83 15.21
CA GLY A 81 -19.75 -13.96 14.30
C GLY A 81 -19.21 -13.57 12.92
N HIS A 82 -18.97 -14.54 12.03
CA HIS A 82 -18.34 -14.24 10.72
C HIS A 82 -19.18 -13.38 9.76
N LYS A 83 -20.45 -13.13 10.07
CA LYS A 83 -21.26 -12.13 9.36
C LYS A 83 -20.80 -10.69 9.62
N GLU A 84 -19.97 -10.50 10.63
CA GLU A 84 -19.42 -9.21 11.07
C GLU A 84 -17.93 -9.12 10.73
N ASP A 85 -17.43 -9.96 9.81
CA ASP A 85 -16.02 -9.88 9.40
C ASP A 85 -15.75 -8.58 8.61
N ALA A 86 -14.75 -7.85 9.08
CA ALA A 86 -14.31 -6.58 8.51
C ALA A 86 -13.49 -6.76 7.23
N GLY A 87 -13.57 -5.77 6.35
CA GLY A 87 -12.83 -5.71 5.10
C GLY A 87 -12.29 -4.32 4.80
N VAL A 88 -11.40 -4.25 3.82
CA VAL A 88 -10.83 -2.98 3.32
C VAL A 88 -10.78 -2.94 1.81
N SER A 89 -10.95 -1.74 1.25
CA SER A 89 -10.46 -1.43 -0.10
C SER A 89 -9.36 -0.39 -0.01
N CYS A 90 -8.21 -0.71 -0.61
CA CYS A 90 -7.05 0.18 -0.70
C CYS A 90 -6.97 0.67 -2.14
N THR A 91 -7.35 1.92 -2.37
CA THR A 91 -7.30 2.52 -3.71
C THR A 91 -6.15 3.51 -3.78
N PRO A 92 -5.22 3.37 -4.74
CA PRO A 92 -4.23 4.41 -4.98
C PRO A 92 -4.94 5.74 -5.23
N LEU A 93 -4.37 6.85 -4.74
CA LEU A 93 -4.83 8.18 -5.11
C LEU A 93 -4.61 8.37 -6.61
N THR A 94 -5.60 7.98 -7.43
CA THR A 94 -5.63 8.34 -8.85
C THR A 94 -5.92 9.83 -8.92
N GLY A 95 -4.88 10.65 -8.78
CA GLY A 95 -5.08 12.10 -8.69
C GLY A 95 -3.93 12.95 -8.19
N THR A 96 -2.83 12.38 -7.66
CA THR A 96 -1.56 13.09 -7.83
C THR A 96 -1.02 12.67 -9.19
N PRO A 97 -0.91 13.58 -10.17
CA PRO A 97 0.13 13.39 -11.14
C PRO A 97 1.41 13.26 -10.32
N VAL A 98 2.06 12.10 -10.34
CA VAL A 98 3.51 12.15 -10.44
C VAL A 98 3.72 13.11 -11.58
N ILE A 99 4.23 14.31 -11.33
CA ILE A 99 4.35 15.29 -12.40
C ILE A 99 5.43 14.75 -13.33
N ASN A 100 5.02 13.91 -14.28
CA ASN A 100 5.64 13.80 -15.56
C ASN A 100 5.44 15.18 -16.19
N HIS A 101 6.38 16.09 -15.91
CA HIS A 101 6.49 17.36 -16.62
C HIS A 101 6.86 17.05 -18.08
N HIS A 102 5.92 16.52 -18.85
CA HIS A 102 5.75 16.91 -20.24
C HIS A 102 5.07 18.27 -20.23
N ARG A 103 5.85 19.32 -19.99
CA ARG A 103 5.42 20.67 -20.34
C ARG A 103 5.79 20.91 -21.80
N LYS A 104 4.77 21.26 -22.57
CA LYS A 104 4.82 21.66 -23.97
C LYS A 104 5.97 22.65 -24.24
N LYS A 105 6.53 22.54 -25.43
CA LYS A 105 7.53 23.46 -26.00
C LYS A 105 7.10 24.93 -25.91
N GLN A 106 8.11 25.77 -25.64
CA GLN A 106 8.29 27.18 -26.02
C GLN A 106 7.46 28.25 -25.30
N ASP A 107 8.12 29.00 -24.42
CA ASP A 107 8.48 30.39 -24.77
C ASP A 107 9.86 30.76 -24.19
N LYS A 108 10.53 31.68 -24.87
CA LYS A 108 11.95 32.04 -24.76
C LYS A 108 12.28 32.75 -23.44
N GLY A 109 13.39 32.34 -22.81
CA GLY A 109 14.19 33.25 -21.99
C GLY A 109 14.70 32.69 -20.66
N ARG A 110 16.03 32.65 -20.56
CA ARG A 110 16.86 32.60 -19.33
C ARG A 110 17.09 31.22 -18.70
N VAL A 111 18.34 30.79 -18.87
CA VAL A 111 19.01 29.63 -18.27
C VAL A 111 19.09 29.79 -16.75
N HIS A 112 18.59 28.80 -16.00
CA HIS A 112 19.21 28.24 -14.79
C HIS A 112 18.61 26.83 -14.58
N SER A 113 19.46 25.82 -14.47
CA SER A 113 19.09 24.40 -14.42
C SER A 113 18.28 24.06 -13.17
N SER A 114 17.00 23.76 -13.32
CA SER A 114 16.23 23.07 -12.29
C SER A 114 16.61 21.58 -12.34
N ALA A 115 17.64 21.20 -11.59
CA ALA A 115 17.85 19.80 -11.25
C ALA A 115 16.55 19.26 -10.64
N LYS A 116 15.96 18.24 -11.27
CA LYS A 116 14.83 17.52 -10.68
C LYS A 116 15.34 16.86 -9.40
N ASN A 117 14.90 17.32 -8.24
CA ASN A 117 15.25 16.67 -6.97
C ASN A 117 14.41 15.40 -6.84
N PHE A 118 15.04 14.25 -6.98
CA PHE A 118 14.42 12.95 -6.70
C PHE A 118 14.56 12.64 -5.20
N SER A 119 13.58 11.96 -4.62
CA SER A 119 13.68 11.39 -3.28
C SER A 119 14.44 10.07 -3.31
N ASN A 120 15.13 9.73 -2.22
CA ASN A 120 15.71 8.41 -2.04
C ASN A 120 14.63 7.33 -2.22
N GLY A 121 14.94 6.28 -2.99
CA GLY A 121 14.02 5.21 -3.32
C GLY A 121 13.19 5.44 -4.59
N ALA A 122 13.32 6.58 -5.29
CA ALA A 122 12.64 6.77 -6.57
C ALA A 122 13.09 5.71 -7.59
N LEU A 123 12.14 5.16 -8.36
CA LEU A 123 12.38 4.11 -9.35
C LEU A 123 12.20 4.61 -10.79
N ARG A 124 12.92 4.00 -11.73
CA ARG A 124 12.68 4.14 -13.18
C ARG A 124 13.09 2.88 -13.95
N LEU A 125 12.53 2.72 -15.16
CA LEU A 125 13.03 1.77 -16.16
C LEU A 125 13.85 2.52 -17.21
N ALA A 126 15.00 1.95 -17.59
CA ALA A 126 15.91 2.52 -18.58
C ALA A 126 16.26 1.52 -19.69
N GLY A 127 16.31 1.97 -20.94
CA GLY A 127 16.81 1.18 -22.07
C GLY A 127 15.87 0.13 -22.66
N GLY A 128 14.59 0.13 -22.27
CA GLY A 128 13.56 -0.69 -22.93
C GLY A 128 13.17 -0.17 -24.33
N LYS A 129 12.55 -1.02 -25.15
CA LYS A 129 11.96 -0.64 -26.45
C LYS A 129 10.59 0.02 -26.26
N GLY A 130 9.91 -0.27 -25.16
CA GLY A 130 8.62 0.30 -24.77
C GLY A 130 8.66 1.04 -23.42
N SER A 131 7.54 1.65 -23.06
CA SER A 131 7.39 2.38 -21.78
C SER A 131 7.18 1.48 -20.56
N HIS A 132 6.99 0.18 -20.76
CA HIS A 132 6.69 -0.81 -19.72
C HIS A 132 7.80 -1.85 -19.56
N GLU A 133 9.01 -1.56 -20.05
CA GLU A 133 10.15 -2.45 -19.96
C GLU A 133 11.46 -1.67 -19.85
N GLY A 134 12.50 -2.33 -19.33
CA GLY A 134 13.84 -1.78 -19.22
C GLY A 134 14.55 -2.27 -17.97
N ARG A 135 15.79 -1.83 -17.81
CA ARG A 135 16.59 -2.06 -16.60
C ARG A 135 16.03 -1.20 -15.46
N LEU A 136 15.86 -1.81 -14.30
CA LEU A 136 15.48 -1.12 -13.07
C LEU A 136 16.64 -0.26 -12.55
N GLU A 137 16.36 1.00 -12.28
CA GLU A 137 17.27 1.92 -11.61
C GLU A 137 16.60 2.56 -10.39
N VAL A 138 17.36 2.73 -9.31
CA VAL A 138 16.93 3.32 -8.04
C VAL A 138 17.74 4.58 -7.74
N TYR A 139 17.06 5.63 -7.27
CA TYR A 139 17.72 6.85 -6.83
C TYR A 139 18.13 6.75 -5.36
N HIS A 140 19.41 6.96 -5.06
CA HIS A 140 19.92 6.98 -3.70
C HIS A 140 21.09 7.96 -3.58
N ALA A 141 21.08 8.79 -2.53
CA ALA A 141 22.18 9.70 -2.18
C ALA A 141 22.64 10.60 -3.35
N GLY A 142 21.69 11.11 -4.14
CA GLY A 142 21.99 12.01 -5.25
C GLY A 142 22.22 11.33 -6.60
N GLN A 143 22.22 9.99 -6.66
CA GLN A 143 22.64 9.23 -7.83
C GLN A 143 21.65 8.12 -8.21
N TRP A 144 21.61 7.79 -9.51
CA TRP A 144 20.89 6.62 -10.01
C TRP A 144 21.84 5.42 -10.03
N GLY A 145 21.44 4.33 -9.37
CA GLY A 145 22.13 3.06 -9.37
C GLY A 145 21.30 1.94 -10.00
N THR A 146 21.96 0.86 -10.38
CA THR A 146 21.32 -0.38 -10.86
C THR A 146 21.01 -1.31 -9.70
N VAL A 147 20.04 -2.19 -9.89
CA VAL A 147 19.72 -3.27 -8.95
C VAL A 147 20.37 -4.57 -9.42
N CYS A 148 21.00 -5.31 -8.49
CA CYS A 148 21.58 -6.63 -8.78
C CYS A 148 20.47 -7.66 -8.97
N ASP A 149 20.67 -8.58 -9.91
CA ASP A 149 19.73 -9.63 -10.28
C ASP A 149 19.86 -10.91 -9.43
N ASP A 150 20.88 -11.00 -8.58
CA ASP A 150 21.06 -12.12 -7.65
C ASP A 150 19.85 -12.23 -6.71
N GLY A 151 19.07 -13.30 -6.89
CA GLY A 151 17.84 -13.54 -6.12
C GLY A 151 16.64 -12.71 -6.58
N TRP A 152 16.71 -12.07 -7.75
CA TRP A 152 15.57 -11.37 -8.34
C TRP A 152 14.46 -12.35 -8.78
N THR A 153 13.25 -12.13 -8.26
CA THR A 153 12.09 -12.99 -8.53
C THR A 153 10.96 -12.23 -9.22
N GLU A 154 9.96 -12.96 -9.71
CA GLU A 154 8.73 -12.37 -10.25
C GLU A 154 7.99 -11.49 -9.23
N LEU A 155 8.07 -11.82 -7.93
CA LEU A 155 7.50 -11.00 -6.87
C LEU A 155 8.19 -9.63 -6.78
N ASN A 156 9.52 -9.58 -6.96
CA ASN A 156 10.25 -8.32 -7.00
C ASN A 156 9.86 -7.50 -8.22
N THR A 157 9.70 -8.15 -9.38
CA THR A 157 9.19 -7.51 -10.60
C THR A 157 7.80 -6.93 -10.39
N GLN A 158 6.90 -7.67 -9.74
CA GLN A 158 5.52 -7.22 -9.49
C GLN A 158 5.48 -5.98 -8.59
N VAL A 159 6.29 -5.96 -7.53
CA VAL A 159 6.45 -4.79 -6.65
C VAL A 159 6.91 -3.56 -7.45
N VAL A 160 7.91 -3.71 -8.32
CA VAL A 160 8.42 -2.61 -9.14
C VAL A 160 7.39 -2.11 -10.15
N CYS A 161 6.72 -3.03 -10.85
CA CYS A 161 5.67 -2.68 -11.79
C CYS A 161 4.55 -1.89 -11.09
N TRP A 162 4.11 -2.34 -9.91
CA TRP A 162 3.12 -1.61 -9.12
C TRP A 162 3.60 -0.25 -8.64
N GLN A 163 4.83 -0.13 -8.13
CA GLN A 163 5.40 1.16 -7.70
C GLN A 163 5.57 2.14 -8.86
N LEU A 164 5.76 1.65 -10.08
CA LEU A 164 5.81 2.45 -11.30
C LEU A 164 4.42 2.71 -11.92
N GLY A 165 3.36 2.14 -11.36
CA GLY A 165 1.98 2.32 -11.82
C GLY A 165 1.57 1.44 -13.00
N PHE A 166 2.34 0.40 -13.31
CA PHE A 166 1.99 -0.61 -14.30
C PHE A 166 1.10 -1.68 -13.66
N LYS A 167 0.02 -2.04 -14.37
CA LYS A 167 -0.98 -3.03 -13.94
C LYS A 167 -0.91 -4.26 -14.83
#